data_AF-A0A2M7UL82-F1
#
_entry.id   AF-A0A2M7UL82-F1
#
_cell.length_a   1.000
_cell.length_b   1.000
_cell.length_c   1.000
_cell.angle_alpha   90.00
_cell.angle_beta   90.00
_cell.angle_gamma   90.00
#
_symmetry.space_group_name_H-M   'P 1'
#
loop_
_entity.id
_entity.type
_entity.pdbx_description
1 polymer ?
#
loop_
_entity_poly.entity_id
_entity_poly.type
_entity_poly.pdbx_seq_one_letter_code
_entity_poly.pdbx_strand_id
1 'polypeptide(L)'
;MKIGIDLRPLMSGKISGVEVYIISMLKALFEVDQKNEYILWYNCFKKVNIAHFPTKYSNVKLKRMRIPNKLLNLSLSLLRWPKIDRLMGEKIDVLWVPDPRPAPVSETCKKIITFHDLSFEDFKHSFNLKTRLWHKVLRPQKEAEEADFLVAVSAFTKQQLVDAYHIHPDKIHVIHEAADGHLRPFPMPKAFENIQRKYQLPDRYFLCLSTLEPRKNVKGVIEAYLDWHREVKGGVKLVIAGKRYPRIFAELKIEQHPDILMTGFVDEEDKGL
;
A
#
# COMPACT_ATOMS: atom_id res chain seq x y z
N MET A 1 5.31 -6.36 26.41
CA MET A 1 5.40 -7.49 25.47
C MET A 1 6.46 -7.17 24.43
N LYS A 2 7.02 -8.18 23.77
CA LYS A 2 7.90 -8.03 22.60
C LYS A 2 7.11 -8.24 21.32
N ILE A 3 7.03 -7.20 20.51
CA ILE A 3 6.25 -7.16 19.27
C ILE A 3 7.20 -7.12 18.08
N GLY A 4 7.17 -8.17 17.27
CA GLY A 4 7.87 -8.21 15.99
C GLY A 4 7.04 -7.53 14.91
N ILE A 5 7.69 -6.78 14.01
CA ILE A 5 7.01 -6.15 12.86
C ILE A 5 7.75 -6.53 11.58
N ASP A 6 7.02 -7.07 10.61
CA ASP A 6 7.57 -7.47 9.32
C ASP A 6 7.68 -6.29 8.34
N LEU A 7 8.90 -5.78 8.16
CA LEU A 7 9.21 -4.68 7.25
C LEU A 7 9.69 -5.13 5.87
N ARG A 8 9.57 -6.43 5.52
CA ARG A 8 9.84 -6.88 4.15
C ARG A 8 9.08 -6.09 3.06
N PRO A 9 7.85 -5.56 3.25
CA PRO A 9 7.17 -4.78 2.20
C PRO A 9 7.96 -3.54 1.79
N LEU A 10 8.62 -2.90 2.76
CA LEU A 10 9.39 -1.66 2.58
C LEU A 10 10.71 -1.86 1.82
N MET A 11 11.10 -3.11 1.54
CA MET A 11 12.39 -3.43 0.92
C MET A 11 12.40 -3.25 -0.60
N SER A 12 11.25 -2.98 -1.21
CA SER A 12 11.09 -2.76 -2.65
C SER A 12 11.77 -1.46 -3.13
N GLY A 13 11.95 -0.49 -2.23
CA GLY A 13 12.42 0.86 -2.54
C GLY A 13 11.41 1.71 -3.32
N LYS A 14 10.19 1.23 -3.51
CA LYS A 14 9.09 1.98 -4.11
C LYS A 14 8.16 2.47 -3.01
N ILE A 15 7.68 3.70 -3.14
CA ILE A 15 6.65 4.24 -2.25
C ILE A 15 5.30 3.94 -2.92
N SER A 16 4.50 3.07 -2.32
CA SER A 16 3.09 2.88 -2.66
C SER A 16 2.22 3.12 -1.41
N GLY A 17 0.90 3.03 -1.55
CA GLY A 17 -0.03 3.24 -0.43
C GLY A 17 0.26 2.33 0.77
N VAL A 18 0.65 1.08 0.53
CA VAL A 18 0.99 0.13 1.61
C VAL A 18 2.26 0.56 2.34
N GLU A 19 3.31 0.98 1.63
CA GLU A 19 4.53 1.46 2.27
C GLU A 19 4.28 2.75 3.07
N VAL A 20 3.45 3.67 2.55
CA VAL A 20 3.02 4.89 3.27
C VAL A 20 2.27 4.52 4.54
N TYR A 21 1.27 3.62 4.44
CA TYR A 21 0.53 3.13 5.60
C TYR A 21 1.45 2.58 6.68
N ILE A 22 2.38 1.69 6.31
CA ILE A 22 3.30 1.08 7.28
C ILE A 22 4.15 2.15 7.97
N ILE A 23 4.74 3.06 7.22
CA ILE A 23 5.62 4.11 7.78
C ILE A 23 4.82 5.02 8.71
N SER A 24 3.64 5.48 8.30
CA SER A 24 2.81 6.38 9.10
C SER A 24 2.26 5.68 10.35
N MET A 25 1.84 4.41 10.22
CA MET A 25 1.41 3.61 11.37
C MET A 25 2.55 3.37 12.37
N LEU A 26 3.77 3.05 11.91
CA LEU A 26 4.92 2.89 12.77
C LEU A 26 5.26 4.17 13.55
N LYS A 27 5.23 5.33 12.87
CA LYS A 27 5.46 6.63 13.51
C LYS A 27 4.44 6.89 14.61
N ALA A 28 3.14 6.77 14.29
CA ALA A 28 2.06 7.00 15.25
C ALA A 28 2.11 5.99 16.42
N LEU A 29 2.36 4.71 16.12
CA LEU A 29 2.44 3.66 17.14
C LEU A 29 3.57 3.93 18.14
N PHE A 30 4.75 4.33 17.67
CA PHE A 30 5.89 4.58 18.54
C PHE A 30 5.84 5.93 19.24
N GLU A 31 4.97 6.86 18.82
CA GLU A 31 4.68 8.06 19.60
C GLU A 31 3.78 7.74 20.80
N VAL A 32 2.81 6.84 20.62
CA VAL A 32 1.79 6.53 21.64
C VAL A 32 2.24 5.43 22.60
N ASP A 33 2.93 4.38 22.14
CA ASP A 33 3.30 3.23 22.96
C ASP A 33 4.79 3.22 23.34
N GLN A 34 5.04 3.51 24.62
CA GLN A 34 6.36 3.39 25.26
C GLN A 34 6.49 2.17 26.18
N LYS A 35 5.44 1.36 26.31
CA LYS A 35 5.39 0.23 27.26
C LYS A 35 5.90 -1.07 26.63
N ASN A 36 5.65 -1.27 25.34
CA ASN A 36 6.09 -2.47 24.63
C ASN A 36 7.46 -2.29 23.98
N GLU A 37 8.17 -3.40 23.77
CA GLU A 37 9.40 -3.46 22.99
C GLU A 37 9.09 -3.90 21.56
N TYR A 38 9.70 -3.24 20.58
CA TYR A 38 9.47 -3.51 19.16
C TYR A 38 10.73 -4.00 18.47
N ILE A 39 10.58 -5.05 17.67
CA ILE A 39 11.63 -5.57 16.79
C ILE A 39 11.17 -5.42 15.35
N LEU A 40 11.73 -4.42 14.67
CA LEU A 40 11.54 -4.16 13.26
C LEU A 40 12.40 -5.14 12.45
N TRP A 41 11.78 -6.12 11.82
CA TRP A 41 12.49 -7.18 11.11
C TRP A 41 12.37 -7.03 9.59
N TYR A 42 13.49 -7.17 8.89
CA TYR A 42 13.50 -7.23 7.43
C TYR A 42 14.62 -8.12 6.90
N ASN A 43 14.43 -8.58 5.67
CA ASN A 43 15.41 -9.38 4.96
C ASN A 43 15.84 -8.69 3.66
N CYS A 44 17.11 -8.28 3.57
CA CYS A 44 17.66 -7.69 2.35
C CYS A 44 19.19 -7.80 2.30
N PHE A 45 19.71 -8.28 1.17
CA PHE A 45 21.14 -8.25 0.87
C PHE A 45 21.66 -6.86 0.50
N LYS A 46 20.86 -6.08 -0.22
CA LYS A 46 21.22 -4.72 -0.61
C LYS A 46 21.12 -3.78 0.60
N LYS A 47 21.93 -2.74 0.61
CA LYS A 47 21.77 -1.64 1.58
C LYS A 47 20.50 -0.89 1.17
N VAL A 48 19.51 -0.85 2.06
CA VAL A 48 18.27 -0.08 1.88
C VAL A 48 18.40 1.19 2.69
N ASN A 49 17.85 2.30 2.19
CA ASN A 49 17.79 3.52 2.96
C ASN A 49 16.77 3.33 4.10
N ILE A 50 17.29 3.16 5.32
CA ILE A 50 16.51 2.98 6.54
C ILE A 50 16.19 4.31 7.24
N ALA A 51 16.61 5.46 6.68
CA ALA A 51 16.44 6.77 7.33
C ALA A 51 14.98 7.13 7.62
N HIS A 52 14.04 6.55 6.87
CA HIS A 52 12.61 6.76 7.08
C HIS A 52 12.02 5.89 8.20
N PHE A 53 12.78 4.92 8.72
CA PHE A 53 12.29 4.07 9.81
C PHE A 53 12.42 4.82 11.14
N PRO A 54 11.35 4.86 11.94
CA PRO A 54 11.36 5.53 13.23
C PRO A 54 12.19 4.73 14.26
N THR A 55 13.51 4.74 14.14
CA THR A 55 14.45 4.06 15.07
C THR A 55 14.96 4.98 16.18
N LYS A 56 14.43 6.20 16.29
CA LYS A 56 14.81 7.18 17.33
C LYS A 56 14.30 6.80 18.73
N TYR A 57 13.40 5.83 18.82
CA TYR A 57 12.75 5.43 20.08
C TYR A 57 13.54 4.34 20.79
N SER A 58 13.69 4.46 22.10
CA SER A 58 14.52 3.56 22.92
C SER A 58 13.96 2.15 23.02
N ASN A 59 12.66 1.97 22.83
CA ASN A 59 11.96 0.68 22.80
C ASN A 59 11.92 0.03 21.41
N VAL A 60 12.59 0.58 20.39
CA VAL A 60 12.56 0.08 19.01
C VAL A 60 13.94 -0.42 18.59
N LYS A 61 14.02 -1.71 18.23
CA LYS A 61 15.22 -2.37 17.74
C LYS A 61 15.05 -2.77 16.28
N LEU A 62 16.09 -2.58 15.48
CA LEU A 62 16.11 -2.96 14.07
C LEU A 62 16.89 -4.25 13.86
N LYS A 63 16.26 -5.27 13.26
CA LYS A 63 16.87 -6.57 12.97
C LYS A 63 16.90 -6.83 11.46
N ARG A 64 18.11 -6.87 10.91
CA ARG A 64 18.36 -7.18 9.49
C ARG A 64 18.81 -8.62 9.32
N MET A 65 18.21 -9.31 8.35
CA MET A 65 18.67 -10.59 7.83
C MET A 65 19.20 -10.45 6.39
N ARG A 66 20.08 -11.38 6.00
CA ARG A 66 20.69 -11.46 4.66
C ARG A 66 20.53 -12.86 4.08
N ILE A 67 19.29 -13.34 4.02
CA ILE A 67 18.94 -14.63 3.40
C ILE A 67 18.50 -14.36 1.96
N PRO A 68 18.80 -15.22 0.98
CA PRO A 68 18.32 -15.04 -0.40
C PRO A 68 16.80 -15.01 -0.45
N ASN A 69 16.23 -13.86 -0.86
CA ASN A 69 14.78 -13.65 -0.86
C ASN A 69 14.01 -14.76 -1.58
N LYS A 70 14.53 -15.24 -2.72
CA LYS A 70 13.89 -16.35 -3.45
C LYS A 70 13.85 -17.63 -2.61
N LEU A 71 14.94 -17.99 -1.95
CA LEU A 71 15.02 -19.17 -1.10
C LEU A 71 14.15 -19.02 0.15
N LEU A 72 14.21 -17.85 0.80
CA LEU A 72 13.41 -17.56 1.98
C LEU A 72 11.92 -17.64 1.64
N ASN A 73 11.46 -16.92 0.60
CA ASN A 73 10.04 -16.92 0.23
C ASN A 73 9.55 -18.31 -0.20
N LEU A 74 10.37 -19.07 -0.93
CA LEU A 74 10.04 -20.45 -1.30
C LEU A 74 9.91 -21.35 -0.07
N SER A 75 10.88 -21.28 0.85
CA SER A 75 10.88 -22.05 2.10
C SER A 75 9.69 -21.70 2.99
N LEU A 76 9.40 -20.42 3.18
CA LEU A 76 8.27 -19.97 4.01
C LEU A 76 6.92 -20.35 3.39
N SER A 77 6.81 -20.31 2.06
CA SER A 77 5.57 -20.64 1.34
C SER A 77 5.28 -22.14 1.32
N LEU A 78 6.31 -22.96 1.04
CA LEU A 78 6.19 -24.42 0.90
C LEU A 78 6.36 -25.14 2.24
N LEU A 79 7.46 -24.89 2.94
CA LEU A 79 7.88 -25.65 4.13
C LEU A 79 7.36 -25.05 5.44
N ARG A 80 6.75 -23.85 5.41
CA ARG A 80 6.38 -23.08 6.62
C ARG A 80 7.54 -22.93 7.62
N TRP A 81 8.76 -22.87 7.11
CA TRP A 81 10.00 -22.78 7.90
C TRP A 81 11.02 -21.87 7.21
N PRO A 82 11.87 -21.15 7.96
CA PRO A 82 11.90 -21.01 9.42
C PRO A 82 10.74 -20.17 9.97
N LYS A 83 10.42 -20.34 11.26
CA LYS A 83 9.44 -19.50 11.95
C LYS A 83 10.01 -18.08 12.11
N ILE A 84 9.25 -17.07 11.68
CA ILE A 84 9.75 -15.69 11.57
C ILE A 84 10.10 -15.10 12.94
N ASP A 85 9.31 -15.37 13.97
CA ASP A 85 9.57 -15.00 15.35
C ASP A 85 10.93 -15.53 15.83
N ARG A 86 11.27 -16.79 15.51
CA ARG A 86 12.57 -17.38 15.88
C ARG A 86 13.75 -16.73 15.16
N LEU A 87 13.56 -16.27 13.92
CA LEU A 87 14.61 -15.58 13.17
C LEU A 87 14.99 -14.22 13.76
N MET A 88 14.13 -13.64 14.61
CA MET A 88 14.44 -12.36 15.26
C MET A 88 15.50 -12.51 16.35
N GLY A 89 15.73 -13.73 16.85
CA GLY A 89 16.75 -14.05 17.85
C GLY A 89 16.33 -13.76 19.29
N GLU A 90 15.07 -13.38 19.50
CA GLU A 90 14.46 -13.12 20.81
C GLU A 90 13.06 -13.75 20.84
N LYS A 91 12.51 -14.00 22.02
CA LYS A 91 11.11 -14.44 22.15
C LYS A 91 10.18 -13.28 21.75
N ILE A 92 9.39 -13.50 20.71
CA ILE A 92 8.36 -12.57 20.24
C ILE A 92 7.00 -13.05 20.74
N ASP A 93 6.26 -12.17 21.40
CA ASP A 93 4.91 -12.46 21.89
C ASP A 93 3.87 -12.27 20.77
N VAL A 94 4.06 -11.24 19.93
CA VAL A 94 3.17 -10.89 18.82
C VAL A 94 3.97 -10.53 17.58
N LEU A 95 3.64 -11.10 16.42
CA LEU A 95 4.15 -10.69 15.12
C LEU A 95 3.06 -9.96 14.34
N TRP A 96 3.31 -8.70 14.00
CA TRP A 96 2.48 -7.96 13.05
C TRP A 96 3.07 -8.02 11.64
N VAL A 97 2.25 -8.49 10.71
CA VAL A 97 2.52 -8.58 9.27
C VAL A 97 1.62 -7.58 8.56
N PRO A 98 2.12 -6.39 8.22
CA PRO A 98 1.26 -5.31 7.72
C PRO A 98 0.79 -5.50 6.27
N ASP A 99 1.32 -6.49 5.57
CA ASP A 99 0.90 -6.82 4.20
C ASP A 99 0.99 -8.35 4.00
N PRO A 100 -0.07 -9.03 3.51
CA PRO A 100 -0.17 -10.48 3.54
C PRO A 100 0.97 -11.17 2.78
N ARG A 101 1.71 -12.02 3.51
CA ARG A 101 2.83 -12.79 2.98
C ARG A 101 3.19 -13.96 3.87
N PRO A 102 3.94 -14.95 3.37
CA PRO A 102 4.34 -16.10 4.15
C PRO A 102 5.13 -15.68 5.39
N ALA A 103 4.51 -15.88 6.54
CA ALA A 103 5.07 -15.52 7.84
C ALA A 103 4.64 -16.56 8.90
N PRO A 104 5.09 -17.82 8.77
CA PRO A 104 4.83 -18.83 9.79
C PRO A 104 5.43 -18.40 11.12
N VAL A 105 4.66 -18.54 12.21
CA VAL A 105 5.11 -18.26 13.57
C VAL A 105 5.11 -19.53 14.42
N SER A 106 5.82 -19.51 15.55
CA SER A 106 5.71 -20.52 16.60
C SER A 106 4.36 -20.41 17.32
N GLU A 107 3.88 -21.50 17.94
CA GLU A 107 2.60 -21.54 18.67
C GLU A 107 2.52 -20.54 19.83
N THR A 108 3.67 -20.16 20.40
CA THR A 108 3.77 -19.18 21.48
C THR A 108 3.71 -17.73 21.02
N CYS A 109 3.65 -17.47 19.71
CA CYS A 109 3.67 -16.14 19.12
C CYS A 109 2.35 -15.89 18.37
N LYS A 110 1.66 -14.81 18.75
CA LYS A 110 0.40 -14.41 18.12
C LYS A 110 0.65 -13.69 16.81
N LYS A 111 -0.10 -14.01 15.76
CA LYS A 111 0.07 -13.42 14.43
C LYS A 111 -1.06 -12.44 14.10
N ILE A 112 -0.70 -11.19 13.83
CA ILE A 112 -1.62 -10.15 13.36
C ILE A 112 -1.31 -9.87 11.90
N ILE A 113 -2.32 -9.85 11.03
CA ILE A 113 -2.14 -9.49 9.61
C ILE A 113 -3.07 -8.35 9.23
N THR A 114 -2.55 -7.36 8.50
CA THR A 114 -3.35 -6.32 7.85
C THR A 114 -3.61 -6.67 6.39
N PHE A 115 -4.86 -6.58 5.95
CA PHE A 115 -5.29 -6.72 4.56
C PHE A 115 -5.77 -5.37 4.03
N HIS A 116 -5.13 -4.89 2.97
CA HIS A 116 -5.47 -3.64 2.29
C HIS A 116 -6.58 -3.84 1.24
N ASP A 117 -6.40 -4.83 0.37
CA ASP A 117 -7.41 -5.25 -0.59
C ASP A 117 -7.25 -6.74 -0.95
N LEU A 118 -8.29 -7.31 -1.54
CA LEU A 118 -8.23 -8.62 -2.21
C LEU A 118 -8.31 -8.44 -3.74
N SER A 119 -7.85 -7.29 -4.27
CA SER A 119 -8.01 -6.95 -5.69
C SER A 119 -7.36 -7.97 -6.62
N PHE A 120 -6.36 -8.71 -6.13
CA PHE A 120 -5.74 -9.82 -6.85
C PHE A 120 -6.62 -11.05 -7.01
N GLU A 121 -7.58 -11.27 -6.11
CA GLU A 121 -8.59 -12.33 -6.23
C GLU A 121 -9.66 -11.94 -7.25
N ASP A 122 -10.10 -10.68 -7.23
CA ASP A 122 -11.16 -10.18 -8.11
C ASP A 122 -10.68 -9.94 -9.55
N PHE A 123 -9.45 -9.44 -9.72
CA PHE A 123 -8.89 -9.03 -11.01
C PHE A 123 -7.76 -9.96 -11.50
N LYS A 124 -7.86 -11.28 -11.24
CA LYS A 124 -6.85 -12.28 -11.63
C LYS A 124 -6.39 -12.19 -13.10
N HIS A 125 -7.27 -11.75 -13.99
CA HIS A 125 -7.02 -11.63 -15.43
C HIS A 125 -6.29 -10.34 -15.83
N SER A 126 -6.31 -9.32 -14.98
CA SER A 126 -5.62 -8.04 -15.22
C SER A 126 -4.14 -8.08 -14.87
N PHE A 127 -3.67 -9.15 -14.22
CA PHE A 127 -2.28 -9.31 -13.79
C PHE A 127 -1.47 -10.24 -14.70
N ASN A 128 -0.19 -9.91 -14.90
CA ASN A 128 0.73 -10.75 -15.68
C ASN A 128 1.06 -12.07 -14.96
N LEU A 129 1.59 -13.05 -15.71
CA LEU A 129 1.93 -14.39 -15.20
C LEU A 129 2.87 -14.37 -13.98
N LYS A 130 3.81 -13.42 -13.92
CA LYS A 130 4.75 -13.30 -12.78
C LYS A 130 4.01 -12.89 -11.52
N THR A 131 3.11 -11.92 -11.59
CA THR A 131 2.27 -11.49 -10.47
C THR A 131 1.37 -12.63 -10.02
N ARG A 132 0.69 -13.34 -10.94
CA ARG A 132 -0.15 -14.49 -10.59
C ARG A 132 0.63 -15.61 -9.88
N LEU A 133 1.85 -15.90 -10.33
CA LEU A 133 2.72 -16.88 -9.67
C LEU A 133 3.18 -16.39 -8.30
N TRP A 134 3.45 -15.09 -8.16
CA TRP A 134 3.78 -14.48 -6.87
C TRP A 134 2.63 -14.62 -5.86
N HIS A 135 1.36 -14.45 -6.27
CA HIS A 135 0.22 -14.70 -5.39
C HIS A 135 0.13 -16.15 -4.89
N LYS A 136 0.44 -17.12 -5.75
CA LYS A 136 0.53 -18.52 -5.32
C LYS A 136 1.60 -18.71 -4.23
N VAL A 137 2.72 -17.99 -4.34
CA VAL A 137 3.76 -17.99 -3.30
C VAL A 137 3.27 -17.29 -2.04
N LEU A 138 2.50 -16.21 -2.16
CA LEU A 138 2.03 -15.43 -1.00
C LEU A 138 1.05 -16.20 -0.11
N ARG A 139 0.24 -17.08 -0.70
CA ARG A 139 -0.78 -17.88 -0.01
C ARG A 139 -1.68 -17.06 0.95
N PRO A 140 -2.26 -15.94 0.48
CA PRO A 140 -2.99 -14.99 1.32
C PRO A 140 -4.13 -15.64 2.13
N GLN A 141 -4.90 -16.55 1.53
CA GLN A 141 -5.93 -17.32 2.25
C GLN A 141 -5.36 -18.07 3.46
N LYS A 142 -4.30 -18.87 3.24
CA LYS A 142 -3.67 -19.63 4.33
C LYS A 142 -3.09 -18.71 5.41
N GLU A 143 -2.55 -17.56 5.02
CA GLU A 143 -2.07 -16.59 5.99
C GLU A 143 -3.20 -16.02 6.84
N ALA A 144 -4.37 -15.73 6.24
CA ALA A 144 -5.57 -15.29 6.94
C ALA A 144 -6.10 -16.38 7.90
N GLU A 145 -6.16 -17.63 7.45
CA GLU A 145 -6.57 -18.79 8.27
C GLU A 145 -5.67 -18.97 9.49
N GLU A 146 -4.35 -18.84 9.31
CA GLU A 146 -3.36 -19.01 10.39
C GLU A 146 -3.14 -17.76 11.26
N ALA A 147 -3.71 -16.60 10.92
CA ALA A 147 -3.64 -15.42 11.80
C ALA A 147 -4.35 -15.69 13.13
N ASP A 148 -4.01 -14.96 14.20
CA ASP A 148 -4.83 -14.91 15.41
C ASP A 148 -5.78 -13.70 15.36
N PHE A 149 -5.37 -12.64 14.66
CA PHE A 149 -6.13 -11.40 14.51
C PHE A 149 -5.94 -10.83 13.11
N LEU A 150 -7.03 -10.38 12.49
CA LEU A 150 -7.01 -9.78 11.16
C LEU A 150 -7.48 -8.34 11.23
N VAL A 151 -6.71 -7.45 10.61
CA VAL A 151 -7.08 -6.06 10.37
C VAL A 151 -7.52 -5.95 8.91
N ALA A 152 -8.76 -5.51 8.68
CA ALA A 152 -9.24 -5.09 7.37
C ALA A 152 -9.30 -3.55 7.33
N VAL A 153 -8.76 -2.93 6.29
CA VAL A 153 -8.75 -1.46 6.18
C VAL A 153 -10.12 -0.84 5.88
N SER A 154 -11.11 -1.68 5.56
CA SER A 154 -12.48 -1.25 5.29
C SER A 154 -13.48 -2.37 5.56
N ALA A 155 -14.76 -2.01 5.72
CA ALA A 155 -15.85 -2.97 5.78
C ALA A 155 -15.95 -3.81 4.50
N PHE A 156 -15.63 -3.23 3.34
CA PHE A 156 -15.56 -3.94 2.07
C PHE A 156 -14.47 -5.03 2.11
N THR A 157 -13.25 -4.69 2.51
CA THR A 157 -12.15 -5.67 2.64
C THR A 157 -12.49 -6.76 3.66
N LYS A 158 -13.20 -6.43 4.75
CA LYS A 158 -13.71 -7.43 5.70
C LYS A 158 -14.68 -8.40 5.02
N GLN A 159 -15.64 -7.89 4.27
CA GLN A 159 -16.60 -8.73 3.56
C GLN A 159 -15.91 -9.63 2.53
N GLN A 160 -14.92 -9.12 1.81
CA GLN A 160 -14.11 -9.92 0.88
C GLN A 160 -13.39 -11.08 1.57
N LEU A 161 -12.82 -10.87 2.76
CA LEU A 161 -12.18 -11.94 3.54
C LEU A 161 -13.18 -13.02 3.98
N VAL A 162 -14.40 -12.63 4.33
CA VAL A 162 -15.48 -13.56 4.68
C VAL A 162 -15.91 -14.36 3.45
N ASP A 163 -16.16 -13.68 2.33
CA ASP A 163 -16.75 -14.32 1.14
C ASP A 163 -15.72 -15.16 0.38
N ALA A 164 -14.51 -14.65 0.19
CA ALA A 164 -13.49 -15.31 -0.63
C ALA A 164 -12.67 -16.34 0.15
N TYR A 165 -12.36 -16.07 1.42
CA TYR A 165 -11.49 -16.93 2.25
C TYR A 165 -12.24 -17.62 3.39
N HIS A 166 -13.55 -17.43 3.53
CA HIS A 166 -14.40 -18.07 4.55
C HIS A 166 -13.89 -17.85 5.98
N ILE A 167 -13.28 -16.69 6.22
CA ILE A 167 -12.78 -16.33 7.55
C ILE A 167 -13.93 -15.92 8.45
N HIS A 168 -13.93 -16.41 9.70
CA HIS A 168 -14.94 -16.04 10.68
C HIS A 168 -14.94 -14.51 10.93
N PRO A 169 -16.09 -13.81 10.85
CA PRO A 169 -16.16 -12.35 10.97
C PRO A 169 -15.58 -11.79 12.28
N ASP A 170 -15.66 -12.53 13.38
CA ASP A 170 -15.14 -12.12 14.70
C ASP A 170 -13.62 -12.06 14.77
N LYS A 171 -12.94 -12.71 13.83
CA LYS A 171 -11.48 -12.64 13.70
C LYS A 171 -11.02 -11.36 12.98
N ILE A 172 -11.94 -10.68 12.29
CA ILE A 172 -11.66 -9.55 11.39
C ILE A 172 -12.16 -8.25 12.01
N HIS A 173 -11.22 -7.35 12.28
CA HIS A 173 -11.47 -6.04 12.82
C HIS A 173 -11.24 -4.97 11.76
N VAL A 174 -12.23 -4.10 11.57
CA VAL A 174 -12.13 -2.99 10.62
C VAL A 174 -11.39 -1.84 11.30
N ILE A 175 -10.23 -1.47 10.75
CA ILE A 175 -9.46 -0.30 11.17
C ILE A 175 -9.20 0.53 9.93
N HIS A 176 -9.91 1.64 9.79
CA HIS A 176 -9.80 2.50 8.63
C HIS A 176 -8.41 3.15 8.53
N GLU A 177 -7.90 3.23 7.30
CA GLU A 177 -6.75 4.08 7.00
C GLU A 177 -7.12 5.56 7.20
N ALA A 178 -6.15 6.35 7.61
CA ALA A 178 -6.29 7.79 7.78
C ALA A 178 -5.47 8.53 6.72
N ALA A 179 -5.94 9.72 6.36
CA ALA A 179 -5.12 10.66 5.60
C ALA A 179 -3.88 11.03 6.42
N ASP A 180 -2.75 11.21 5.73
CA ASP A 180 -1.54 11.70 6.39
C ASP A 180 -1.81 13.10 6.98
N GLY A 181 -1.30 13.37 8.18
CA GLY A 181 -1.48 14.65 8.87
C GLY A 181 -0.90 15.85 8.13
N HIS A 182 -0.07 15.63 7.10
CA HIS A 182 0.41 16.65 6.17
C HIS A 182 -0.61 17.07 5.10
N LEU A 183 -1.63 16.24 4.82
CA LEU A 183 -2.74 16.59 3.93
C LEU A 183 -3.75 17.46 4.68
N ARG A 184 -3.39 18.72 4.92
CA ARG A 184 -4.28 19.73 5.52
C ARG A 184 -4.72 20.72 4.47
N PRO A 185 -5.95 21.26 4.53
CA PRO A 185 -6.35 22.36 3.67
C PRO A 185 -5.34 23.51 3.85
N PHE A 186 -4.59 23.82 2.80
CA PHE A 186 -3.55 24.84 2.86
C PHE A 186 -4.11 26.20 2.43
N PRO A 187 -3.92 27.29 3.21
CA PRO A 187 -4.40 28.62 2.86
C PRO A 187 -3.33 29.53 2.23
N MET A 188 -2.33 29.01 1.48
CA MET A 188 -1.26 29.84 0.91
C MET A 188 -1.30 29.96 -0.63
N PRO A 189 -1.68 31.12 -1.18
CA PRO A 189 -1.71 31.37 -2.63
C PRO A 189 -0.37 31.14 -3.36
N LYS A 190 0.77 31.42 -2.70
CA LYS A 190 2.10 31.33 -3.34
C LYS A 190 2.56 29.90 -3.63
N ALA A 191 2.20 28.93 -2.78
CA ALA A 191 2.53 27.52 -3.02
C ALA A 191 1.71 27.00 -4.21
N PHE A 192 0.43 27.38 -4.26
CA PHE A 192 -0.48 27.03 -5.34
C PHE A 192 -0.01 27.58 -6.71
N GLU A 193 0.41 28.84 -6.79
CA GLU A 193 0.93 29.42 -8.05
C GLU A 193 2.17 28.69 -8.60
N ASN A 194 3.03 28.19 -7.71
CA ASN A 194 4.22 27.44 -8.12
C ASN A 194 3.84 26.07 -8.66
N ILE A 195 2.92 25.36 -8.00
CA ILE A 195 2.41 24.05 -8.43
C ILE A 195 1.62 24.19 -9.74
N GLN A 196 0.76 25.20 -9.83
CA GLN A 196 -0.01 25.53 -11.03
C GLN A 196 0.92 25.75 -12.22
N ARG A 197 2.02 26.51 -12.04
CA ARG A 197 3.04 26.68 -13.09
C ARG A 197 3.82 25.41 -13.39
N LYS A 198 4.26 24.67 -12.36
CA LYS A 198 5.05 23.43 -12.48
C LYS A 198 4.33 22.38 -13.32
N TYR A 199 3.02 22.23 -13.10
CA TYR A 199 2.20 21.22 -13.78
C TYR A 199 1.28 21.78 -14.87
N GLN A 200 1.41 23.07 -15.19
CA GLN A 200 0.58 23.78 -16.19
C GLN A 200 -0.92 23.63 -15.93
N LEU A 201 -1.31 23.66 -14.65
CA LEU A 201 -2.71 23.44 -14.25
C LEU A 201 -3.57 24.64 -14.68
N PRO A 202 -4.76 24.38 -15.23
CA PRO A 202 -5.72 25.43 -15.55
C PRO A 202 -6.36 25.99 -14.27
N ASP A 203 -7.02 27.14 -14.36
CA ASP A 203 -7.65 27.78 -13.19
C ASP A 203 -8.81 26.97 -12.62
N ARG A 204 -9.48 26.19 -13.47
CA ARG A 204 -10.61 25.34 -13.10
C ARG A 204 -10.47 23.97 -13.75
N TYR A 205 -10.47 22.93 -12.92
CA TYR A 205 -10.39 21.55 -13.41
C TYR A 205 -11.03 20.54 -12.47
N PHE A 206 -11.40 19.41 -13.05
CA PHE A 206 -11.54 18.15 -12.35
C PHE A 206 -10.19 17.45 -12.24
N LEU A 207 -9.89 16.84 -11.10
CA LEU A 207 -8.64 16.10 -10.88
C LEU A 207 -8.90 14.60 -10.76
N CYS A 208 -8.20 13.81 -11.58
CA CYS A 208 -8.07 12.36 -11.44
C CYS A 208 -6.64 12.01 -11.08
N LEU A 209 -6.36 11.79 -9.78
CA LEU A 209 -5.04 11.41 -9.27
C LEU A 209 -5.00 9.90 -8.99
N SER A 210 -4.32 9.12 -9.85
CA SER A 210 -4.20 7.67 -9.66
C SER A 210 -3.06 7.08 -10.49
N THR A 211 -2.54 5.91 -10.09
CA THR A 211 -1.79 5.10 -11.07
C THR A 211 -2.77 4.65 -12.14
N LEU A 212 -2.44 4.89 -13.41
CA LEU A 212 -3.40 4.75 -14.51
C LEU A 212 -3.56 3.27 -14.93
N GLU A 213 -4.04 2.44 -14.01
CA GLU A 213 -4.29 1.01 -14.19
C GLU A 213 -5.76 0.74 -14.56
N PRO A 214 -6.09 -0.36 -15.28
CA PRO A 214 -7.46 -0.61 -15.74
C PRO A 214 -8.49 -0.64 -14.61
N ARG A 215 -8.12 -1.20 -13.45
CA ARG A 215 -8.97 -1.28 -12.25
C ARG A 215 -9.33 0.08 -11.64
N LYS A 216 -8.63 1.16 -12.00
CA LYS A 216 -8.92 2.52 -11.52
C LYS A 216 -9.98 3.23 -12.37
N ASN A 217 -10.46 2.57 -13.43
CA ASN A 217 -11.50 3.05 -14.33
C ASN A 217 -11.27 4.49 -14.85
N VAL A 218 -10.02 4.83 -15.16
CA VAL A 218 -9.66 6.13 -15.73
C VAL A 218 -10.40 6.37 -17.05
N LYS A 219 -10.66 5.30 -17.82
CA LYS A 219 -11.50 5.35 -19.02
C LYS A 219 -12.90 5.91 -18.70
N GLY A 220 -13.59 5.38 -17.69
CA GLY A 220 -14.91 5.85 -17.31
C GLY A 220 -14.93 7.30 -16.83
N VAL A 221 -13.87 7.76 -16.15
CA VAL A 221 -13.72 9.18 -15.78
C VAL A 221 -13.67 10.08 -17.01
N ILE A 222 -12.97 9.63 -18.05
CA ILE A 222 -12.81 10.40 -19.29
C ILE A 222 -14.09 10.41 -20.10
N GLU A 223 -14.76 9.26 -20.24
CA GLU A 223 -16.06 9.16 -20.90
C GLU A 223 -17.09 10.08 -20.21
N ALA A 224 -17.19 10.02 -18.89
CA ALA A 224 -18.08 10.88 -18.12
C ALA A 224 -17.75 12.37 -18.29
N TYR A 225 -16.46 12.73 -18.34
CA TYR A 225 -16.04 14.10 -18.58
C TYR A 225 -16.42 14.59 -19.99
N LEU A 226 -16.22 13.76 -21.02
CA LEU A 226 -16.57 14.12 -22.39
C LEU A 226 -18.09 14.27 -22.57
N ASP A 227 -18.88 13.44 -21.90
CA ASP A 227 -20.34 13.55 -21.89
C ASP A 227 -20.79 14.86 -21.24
N TRP A 228 -20.28 15.14 -20.04
CA TRP A 228 -20.54 16.40 -19.34
C TRP A 228 -20.11 17.63 -20.14
N HIS A 229 -18.94 17.58 -20.77
CA HIS A 229 -18.37 18.71 -21.52
C HIS A 229 -19.18 19.04 -22.79
N ARG A 230 -19.85 18.05 -23.39
CA ARG A 230 -20.75 18.27 -24.54
C ARG A 230 -21.99 19.08 -24.15
N GLU A 231 -22.51 18.88 -22.95
CA GLU A 231 -23.71 19.55 -22.44
C GLU A 231 -23.39 20.88 -21.75
N VAL A 232 -22.26 20.95 -21.04
CA VAL A 232 -21.86 22.10 -20.23
C VAL A 232 -20.61 22.77 -20.81
N LYS A 233 -20.80 23.91 -21.48
CA LYS A 233 -19.71 24.77 -21.93
C LYS A 233 -19.26 25.67 -20.78
N GLY A 234 -18.11 25.35 -20.16
CA GLY A 234 -17.69 26.04 -18.92
C GLY A 234 -16.19 26.28 -18.73
N GLY A 235 -15.34 25.95 -19.71
CA GLY A 235 -13.88 26.15 -19.63
C GLY A 235 -13.18 25.37 -18.51
N VAL A 236 -13.87 24.43 -17.85
CA VAL A 236 -13.31 23.54 -16.83
C VAL A 236 -12.66 22.37 -17.54
N LYS A 237 -11.37 22.12 -17.29
CA LYS A 237 -10.62 21.02 -17.90
C LYS A 237 -10.63 19.76 -17.05
N LEU A 238 -10.18 18.64 -17.61
CA LEU A 238 -9.85 17.43 -16.87
C LEU A 238 -8.33 17.29 -16.73
N VAL A 239 -7.84 17.23 -15.50
CA VAL A 239 -6.44 16.96 -15.17
C VAL A 239 -6.30 15.50 -14.73
N ILE A 240 -5.46 14.74 -15.43
CA ILE A 240 -5.14 13.35 -15.12
C ILE A 240 -3.69 13.27 -14.65
N ALA A 241 -3.52 12.92 -13.39
CA ALA A 241 -2.24 12.86 -12.71
C ALA A 241 -1.90 11.42 -12.32
N GLY A 242 -0.70 10.97 -12.69
CA GLY A 242 -0.15 9.68 -12.30
C GLY A 242 0.68 9.00 -13.38
N LYS A 243 1.35 7.92 -12.99
CA LYS A 243 2.23 7.16 -13.88
C LYS A 243 1.41 6.41 -14.95
N ARG A 244 1.85 6.57 -16.20
CA ARG A 244 1.20 6.01 -17.39
C ARG A 244 1.28 4.49 -17.45
N TYR A 245 0.16 3.86 -17.80
CA TYR A 245 0.10 2.48 -18.27
C TYR A 245 -0.13 2.47 -19.79
N PRO A 246 0.83 2.04 -20.62
CA PRO A 246 0.79 2.25 -22.07
C PRO A 246 -0.47 1.76 -22.79
N ARG A 247 -1.09 0.67 -22.33
CA ARG A 247 -2.21 0.02 -23.03
C ARG A 247 -3.52 0.80 -23.02
N ILE A 248 -3.86 1.48 -21.91
CA ILE A 248 -5.17 2.14 -21.76
C ILE A 248 -5.27 3.39 -22.67
N PHE A 249 -4.17 4.13 -22.80
CA PHE A 249 -4.16 5.41 -23.52
C PHE A 249 -3.99 5.25 -25.03
N ALA A 250 -3.46 4.11 -25.49
CA ALA A 250 -3.36 3.84 -26.92
C ALA A 250 -4.75 3.75 -27.59
N GLU A 251 -5.75 3.23 -26.88
CA GLU A 251 -7.08 2.98 -27.42
C GLU A 251 -7.95 4.24 -27.50
N LEU A 252 -7.76 5.20 -26.60
CA LEU A 252 -8.71 6.30 -26.41
C LEU A 252 -8.33 7.61 -27.16
N LYS A 253 -7.14 7.71 -27.78
CA LYS A 253 -6.66 8.91 -28.51
C LYS A 253 -6.83 10.26 -27.77
N ILE A 254 -6.88 10.22 -26.43
CA ILE A 254 -7.23 11.38 -25.58
C ILE A 254 -6.17 12.48 -25.57
N GLU A 255 -4.93 12.13 -25.91
CA GLU A 255 -3.78 13.06 -25.87
C GLU A 255 -3.95 14.29 -26.77
N GLN A 256 -4.94 14.28 -27.66
CA GLN A 256 -5.23 15.36 -28.59
C GLN A 256 -6.43 16.22 -28.14
N HIS A 257 -7.10 15.90 -27.03
CA HIS A 257 -8.23 16.70 -26.57
C HIS A 257 -7.73 17.98 -25.86
N PRO A 258 -8.10 19.19 -26.33
CA PRO A 258 -7.55 20.46 -25.83
C PRO A 258 -7.87 20.74 -24.35
N ASP A 259 -8.92 20.10 -23.84
CA ASP A 259 -9.42 20.26 -22.47
C ASP A 259 -9.08 19.09 -21.54
N ILE A 260 -8.19 18.18 -21.96
CA ILE A 260 -7.67 17.12 -21.09
C ILE A 260 -6.16 17.30 -20.95
N LEU A 261 -5.71 17.57 -19.72
CA LEU A 261 -4.30 17.75 -19.38
C LEU A 261 -3.78 16.50 -18.67
N MET A 262 -2.65 15.97 -19.14
CA MET A 262 -1.92 14.91 -18.46
C MET A 262 -0.65 15.48 -17.84
N THR A 263 -0.55 15.47 -16.52
CA THR A 263 0.61 16.03 -15.80
C THR A 263 1.76 15.03 -15.69
N GLY A 264 1.49 13.74 -15.88
CA GLY A 264 2.43 12.67 -15.57
C GLY A 264 2.50 12.42 -14.06
N PHE A 265 3.68 12.06 -13.56
CA PHE A 265 3.86 11.82 -12.12
C PHE A 265 3.85 13.15 -11.35
N VAL A 266 3.15 13.18 -10.23
CA VAL A 266 3.13 14.32 -9.29
C VAL A 266 3.99 13.98 -8.10
N ASP A 267 4.88 14.89 -7.73
CA ASP A 267 5.83 14.70 -6.65
C ASP A 267 5.09 14.63 -5.31
N GLU A 268 5.56 13.81 -4.36
CA GLU A 268 4.88 13.64 -3.07
C GLU A 268 4.74 14.96 -2.30
N GLU A 269 5.73 15.85 -2.41
CA GLU A 269 5.71 17.17 -1.77
C GLU A 269 4.61 18.09 -2.31
N ASP A 270 4.18 17.89 -3.56
CA ASP A 270 3.13 18.68 -4.20
C ASP A 270 1.73 18.08 -4.00
N LYS A 271 1.62 16.90 -3.35
CA LYS A 271 0.33 16.28 -3.06
C LYS A 271 -0.24 16.84 -1.75
N GLY A 272 -1.43 17.44 -1.84
CA GLY A 272 -2.10 18.04 -0.68
C GLY A 272 -1.62 19.45 -0.34
N LEU A 273 -0.92 20.10 -1.27
CA LEU A 273 -0.66 21.54 -1.29
C LEU A 273 -1.66 22.26 -2.21
#